data_AF-A0A919X048-F1
#
_entry.id   AF-A0A919X048-F1
#
_cell.length_a   1.000
_cell.length_b   1.000
_cell.length_c   1.000
_cell.angle_alpha   90.00
_cell.angle_beta   90.00
_cell.angle_gamma   90.00
#
_symmetry.space_group_name_H-M   'P 1'
#
loop_
_entity.id
_entity.type
_entity.pdbx_description
1 polymer ?
#
loop_
_entity_poly.entity_id
_entity_poly.type
_entity_poly.pdbx_seq_one_letter_code
_entity_poly.pdbx_strand_id
1 'polypeptide(L)'
;MLAMSKKVKIVKGSGGFGGPLVIGVNGKKDKVMYVTGGHKPAIVDKICEITGATAVNGFETSVPEDEIMVAVIDCGGTLRCGIYPQKGIPTVNIMATGKSGPLRQYITEEIYVSNVDVDQVSVAGEEEGAEEPSETVQQTSSEETEKETETEQKSTYSKDKKIMETRAEQENKSLLTKIGLGAGKVINTFYQAARDAVETMLHTVIPFMGFVALLIGIIQGSGIGDLFANIMSPLAGNIWGLMAIGLICSLPFLSPLLGPGGVIGQVLGTLIGVEIGKGNIPPNLALPALFAINTQNAADFIPVGLGLAEAETKTIEVGVPSVLYSRFLNGVPRVFVAWLASFGLYK
;
A
#
# COMPACT_ATOMS: atom_id res chain seq x y z
N MET A 1 -37.07 19.77 -30.76
CA MET A 1 -37.41 19.32 -29.39
C MET A 1 -36.30 18.36 -28.98
N LEU A 2 -35.24 18.85 -28.33
CA LEU A 2 -34.14 18.00 -27.84
C LEU A 2 -34.70 17.21 -26.66
N ALA A 3 -34.89 15.91 -26.83
CA ALA A 3 -35.28 15.03 -25.73
C ALA A 3 -34.25 15.19 -24.60
N MET A 4 -34.69 15.47 -23.37
CA MET A 4 -33.80 15.44 -22.22
C MET A 4 -33.27 14.01 -22.07
N SER A 5 -32.01 13.78 -22.42
CA SER A 5 -31.35 12.50 -22.21
C SER A 5 -31.33 12.18 -20.72
N LYS A 6 -31.84 11.00 -20.35
CA LYS A 6 -31.82 10.54 -18.96
C LYS A 6 -30.37 10.37 -18.50
N LYS A 7 -30.10 10.69 -17.25
CA LYS A 7 -28.80 10.47 -16.63
C LYS A 7 -28.75 9.08 -16.01
N VAL A 8 -27.59 8.44 -16.06
CA VAL A 8 -27.30 7.18 -15.39
C VAL A 8 -26.51 7.46 -14.11
N LYS A 9 -26.85 6.78 -13.03
CA LYS A 9 -26.10 6.73 -11.78
C LYS A 9 -25.34 5.41 -11.74
N ILE A 10 -24.03 5.47 -11.49
CA ILE A 10 -23.15 4.29 -11.43
C ILE A 10 -22.44 4.30 -10.09
N VAL A 11 -22.67 3.26 -9.29
CA VAL A 11 -22.05 3.09 -7.96
C VAL A 11 -20.93 2.05 -8.01
N LYS A 12 -20.02 2.06 -7.03
CA LYS A 12 -19.02 1.00 -6.91
C LYS A 12 -19.67 -0.32 -6.48
N GLY A 13 -19.15 -1.45 -6.97
CA GLY A 13 -19.48 -2.75 -6.41
C GLY A 13 -18.72 -3.04 -5.11
N SER A 14 -19.02 -4.17 -4.46
CA SER A 14 -18.36 -4.58 -3.21
C SER A 14 -16.83 -4.68 -3.38
N GLY A 15 -16.06 -3.93 -2.59
CA GLY A 15 -14.59 -3.87 -2.72
C GLY A 15 -14.08 -3.04 -3.91
N GLY A 16 -14.96 -2.32 -4.61
CA GLY A 16 -14.62 -1.29 -5.58
C GLY A 16 -14.27 0.06 -4.92
N PHE A 17 -13.86 1.02 -5.73
CA PHE A 17 -13.43 2.36 -5.32
C PHE A 17 -14.18 3.43 -6.12
N GLY A 18 -14.42 4.59 -5.48
CA GLY A 18 -15.01 5.77 -6.11
C GLY A 18 -16.52 5.71 -6.40
N GLY A 19 -16.98 6.63 -7.25
CA GLY A 19 -18.40 6.91 -7.46
C GLY A 19 -19.10 7.54 -6.24
N PRO A 20 -20.42 7.80 -6.33
CA PRO A 20 -21.28 7.54 -7.47
C PRO A 20 -21.02 8.51 -8.65
N LEU A 21 -20.94 7.98 -9.86
CA LEU A 21 -20.89 8.81 -11.08
C LEU A 21 -22.30 9.04 -11.60
N VAL A 22 -22.68 10.31 -11.79
CA VAL A 22 -23.96 10.69 -12.41
C VAL A 22 -23.68 11.35 -13.75
N ILE A 23 -23.82 10.59 -14.82
CA ILE A 23 -23.41 10.97 -16.18
C ILE A 23 -24.59 10.86 -17.17
N GLY A 24 -24.55 11.63 -18.23
CA GLY A 24 -25.56 11.60 -19.28
C GLY A 24 -25.10 12.40 -20.49
N VAL A 25 -25.79 12.21 -21.62
CA VAL A 25 -25.41 12.86 -22.88
C VAL A 25 -25.50 14.38 -22.73
N ASN A 26 -24.41 15.06 -23.07
CA ASN A 26 -24.34 16.53 -23.03
C ASN A 26 -23.65 17.08 -24.28
N GLY A 27 -24.45 17.59 -25.22
CA GLY A 27 -23.96 18.15 -26.47
C GLY A 27 -23.21 17.11 -27.30
N LYS A 28 -21.90 17.33 -27.50
CA LYS A 28 -21.03 16.41 -28.26
C LYS A 28 -20.63 15.15 -27.48
N LYS A 29 -20.75 15.15 -26.15
CA LYS A 29 -20.42 13.98 -25.31
C LYS A 29 -21.54 12.95 -25.36
N ASP A 30 -21.58 12.17 -26.43
CA ASP A 30 -22.61 11.16 -26.69
C ASP A 30 -22.06 9.73 -26.85
N LYS A 31 -20.75 9.53 -26.66
CA LYS A 31 -20.10 8.21 -26.83
C LYS A 31 -19.80 7.52 -25.51
N VAL A 32 -20.22 6.27 -25.38
CA VAL A 32 -19.71 5.32 -24.38
C VAL A 32 -18.58 4.55 -25.03
N MET A 33 -17.35 4.94 -24.74
CA MET A 33 -16.19 4.22 -25.26
C MET A 33 -15.88 3.04 -24.35
N TYR A 34 -15.75 1.83 -24.90
CA TYR A 34 -15.31 0.67 -24.13
C TYR A 34 -14.00 0.12 -24.65
N VAL A 35 -13.08 -0.17 -23.73
CA VAL A 35 -11.75 -0.70 -23.98
C VAL A 35 -11.54 -1.89 -23.03
N THR A 36 -12.27 -2.97 -23.31
CA THR A 36 -12.26 -4.21 -22.54
C THR A 36 -11.78 -5.38 -23.39
N GLY A 37 -10.88 -6.20 -22.86
CA GLY A 37 -10.35 -7.38 -23.54
C GLY A 37 -11.44 -8.43 -23.76
N GLY A 38 -11.79 -8.68 -25.02
CA GLY A 38 -12.80 -9.68 -25.39
C GLY A 38 -14.05 -9.05 -25.97
N HIS A 39 -15.21 -9.33 -25.37
CA HIS A 39 -16.53 -8.91 -25.86
C HIS A 39 -16.98 -7.60 -25.22
N LYS A 40 -17.94 -6.93 -25.87
CA LYS A 40 -18.61 -5.75 -25.31
C LYS A 40 -19.25 -6.10 -23.95
N PRO A 41 -18.92 -5.40 -22.85
CA PRO A 41 -19.51 -5.66 -21.54
C PRO A 41 -21.00 -5.29 -21.51
N ALA A 42 -21.82 -6.08 -20.81
CA ALA A 42 -23.26 -5.83 -20.68
C ALA A 42 -23.59 -4.46 -20.04
N ILE A 43 -22.70 -3.94 -19.20
CA ILE A 43 -22.85 -2.60 -18.61
C ILE A 43 -22.86 -1.49 -19.66
N VAL A 44 -22.18 -1.69 -20.80
CA VAL A 44 -22.16 -0.71 -21.89
C VAL A 44 -23.55 -0.60 -22.52
N ASP A 45 -24.20 -1.74 -22.77
CA ASP A 45 -25.56 -1.77 -23.31
C ASP A 45 -26.54 -1.08 -22.36
N LYS A 46 -26.50 -1.41 -21.06
CA LYS A 46 -27.37 -0.78 -20.06
C LYS A 46 -27.17 0.74 -19.97
N ILE A 47 -25.92 1.22 -20.01
CA ILE A 47 -25.64 2.67 -20.02
C ILE A 47 -26.21 3.33 -21.28
N CYS A 48 -26.03 2.71 -22.45
CA CYS A 48 -26.56 3.20 -23.72
C CYS A 48 -28.09 3.21 -23.74
N GLU A 49 -28.75 2.18 -23.21
CA GLU A 49 -30.22 2.09 -23.11
C GLU A 49 -30.80 3.20 -22.24
N ILE A 50 -30.14 3.53 -21.12
CA ILE A 50 -30.58 4.61 -20.22
C ILE A 50 -30.34 5.98 -20.86
N THR A 51 -29.13 6.22 -21.36
CA THR A 51 -28.68 7.57 -21.74
C THR A 51 -28.97 7.94 -23.20
N GLY A 52 -29.22 6.96 -24.06
CA GLY A 52 -29.29 7.12 -25.52
C GLY A 52 -27.93 7.31 -26.18
N ALA A 53 -26.82 7.10 -25.46
CA ALA A 53 -25.47 7.25 -25.97
C ALA A 53 -25.09 6.14 -26.97
N THR A 54 -24.14 6.41 -27.86
CA THR A 54 -23.62 5.42 -28.82
C THR A 54 -22.43 4.68 -28.23
N ALA A 55 -22.46 3.35 -28.22
CA ALA A 55 -21.30 2.54 -27.81
C ALA A 55 -20.23 2.52 -28.90
N VAL A 56 -18.96 2.72 -28.52
CA VAL A 56 -17.82 2.67 -29.46
C VAL A 56 -16.71 1.79 -28.89
N ASN A 57 -16.20 0.86 -29.71
CA ASN A 57 -15.06 0.03 -29.34
C ASN A 57 -13.75 0.80 -29.52
N GLY A 58 -13.12 1.21 -28.41
CA GLY A 58 -11.87 1.98 -28.44
C GLY A 58 -10.64 1.18 -28.89
N PHE A 59 -10.76 -0.14 -29.11
CA PHE A 59 -9.69 -0.94 -29.73
C PHE A 59 -9.77 -0.95 -31.27
N GLU A 60 -10.96 -0.74 -31.85
CA GLU A 60 -11.17 -0.80 -33.30
C GLU A 60 -11.16 0.59 -33.94
N THR A 61 -11.53 1.61 -33.18
CA THR A 61 -11.56 3.00 -33.65
C THR A 61 -11.16 3.98 -32.56
N SER A 62 -10.84 5.21 -32.94
CA SER A 62 -10.52 6.30 -32.03
C SER A 62 -11.67 7.30 -32.00
N VAL A 63 -12.00 7.80 -30.82
CA VAL A 63 -13.02 8.83 -30.59
C VAL A 63 -12.33 10.08 -30.02
N PRO A 64 -12.61 11.29 -30.53
CA PRO A 64 -12.14 12.52 -29.93
C PRO A 64 -12.54 12.62 -28.45
N GLU A 65 -11.64 13.09 -27.60
CA GLU A 65 -11.83 13.11 -26.15
C GLU A 65 -13.04 13.95 -25.71
N ASP A 66 -13.38 14.99 -26.48
CA ASP A 66 -14.53 15.87 -26.25
C ASP A 66 -15.88 15.24 -26.63
N GLU A 67 -15.89 14.09 -27.31
CA GLU A 67 -17.08 13.31 -27.65
C GLU A 67 -17.35 12.15 -26.68
N ILE A 68 -16.37 11.80 -25.84
CA ILE A 68 -16.49 10.68 -24.89
C ILE A 68 -17.26 11.14 -23.66
N MET A 69 -18.42 10.51 -23.44
CA MET A 69 -19.23 10.68 -22.23
C MET A 69 -18.62 9.91 -21.05
N VAL A 70 -18.21 8.66 -21.29
CA VAL A 70 -17.61 7.78 -20.29
C VAL A 70 -16.75 6.70 -20.96
N ALA A 71 -15.64 6.35 -20.32
CA ALA A 71 -14.79 5.24 -20.71
C ALA A 71 -15.06 4.02 -19.82
N VAL A 72 -15.40 2.88 -20.43
CA VAL A 72 -15.58 1.59 -19.75
C VAL A 72 -14.37 0.70 -20.00
N ILE A 73 -13.69 0.25 -18.94
CA ILE A 73 -12.41 -0.44 -19.04
C ILE A 73 -12.38 -1.71 -18.18
N ASP A 74 -11.43 -2.60 -18.49
CA ASP A 74 -11.10 -3.80 -17.71
C ASP A 74 -9.64 -3.74 -17.23
N CYS A 75 -9.29 -2.66 -16.54
CA CYS A 75 -7.90 -2.40 -16.22
C CYS A 75 -7.58 -2.83 -14.80
N GLY A 76 -6.53 -3.64 -14.68
CA GLY A 76 -6.13 -4.19 -13.40
C GLY A 76 -5.48 -3.21 -12.42
N GLY A 77 -5.19 -1.96 -12.82
CA GLY A 77 -4.43 -0.99 -12.01
C GLY A 77 -3.13 -0.56 -12.67
N THR A 78 -3.13 -0.49 -14.00
CA THR A 78 -1.96 -0.12 -14.79
C THR A 78 -2.14 1.30 -15.35
N LEU A 79 -2.44 1.42 -16.64
CA LEU A 79 -2.44 2.71 -17.34
C LEU A 79 -3.86 3.24 -17.60
N ARG A 80 -4.79 2.36 -18.00
CA ARG A 80 -6.15 2.77 -18.36
C ARG A 80 -6.97 3.28 -17.17
N CYS A 81 -6.66 2.84 -15.94
CA CYS A 81 -7.30 3.35 -14.73
C CYS A 81 -7.06 4.85 -14.53
N GLY A 82 -5.89 5.37 -14.94
CA GLY A 82 -5.51 6.77 -14.70
C GLY A 82 -5.48 7.64 -15.95
N ILE A 83 -5.28 7.09 -17.16
CA ILE A 83 -5.16 7.90 -18.39
C ILE A 83 -6.46 8.61 -18.77
N TYR A 84 -7.61 7.98 -18.58
CA TYR A 84 -8.91 8.59 -18.89
C TYR A 84 -9.30 9.63 -17.83
N PRO A 85 -9.14 9.37 -16.52
CA PRO A 85 -9.30 10.42 -15.51
C PRO A 85 -8.35 11.61 -15.69
N GLN A 86 -7.08 11.38 -16.06
CA GLN A 86 -6.12 12.45 -16.35
C GLN A 86 -6.61 13.37 -17.47
N LYS A 87 -7.33 12.82 -18.45
CA LYS A 87 -7.94 13.55 -19.56
C LYS A 87 -9.31 14.17 -19.22
N GLY A 88 -9.77 14.04 -17.97
CA GLY A 88 -11.08 14.54 -17.54
C GLY A 88 -12.26 13.71 -18.06
N ILE A 89 -12.02 12.45 -18.43
CA ILE A 89 -13.05 11.52 -18.92
C ILE A 89 -13.53 10.64 -17.76
N PRO A 90 -14.83 10.68 -17.41
CA PRO A 90 -15.42 9.74 -16.44
C PRO A 90 -15.11 8.30 -16.81
N THR A 91 -14.68 7.50 -15.84
CA THR A 91 -14.13 6.17 -16.09
C THR A 91 -14.78 5.13 -15.20
N VAL A 92 -15.30 4.07 -15.82
CA VAL A 92 -15.95 2.94 -15.16
C VAL A 92 -15.09 1.72 -15.39
N ASN A 93 -14.61 1.10 -14.32
CA ASN A 93 -13.80 -0.11 -14.39
C ASN A 93 -14.61 -1.32 -13.92
N ILE A 94 -14.70 -2.35 -14.75
CA ILE A 94 -15.37 -3.61 -14.38
C ILE A 94 -14.53 -4.43 -13.38
N MET A 95 -13.24 -4.13 -13.26
CA MET A 95 -12.35 -4.77 -12.29
C MET A 95 -12.40 -4.04 -10.93
N ALA A 96 -12.23 -4.78 -9.84
CA ALA A 96 -12.14 -4.24 -8.47
C ALA A 96 -10.77 -3.62 -8.19
N THR A 97 -10.51 -2.48 -8.83
CA THR A 97 -9.22 -1.79 -8.79
C THR A 97 -9.40 -0.39 -8.25
N GLY A 98 -8.72 -0.07 -7.15
CA GLY A 98 -8.67 1.26 -6.54
C GLY A 98 -7.56 2.15 -7.11
N LYS A 99 -7.16 3.16 -6.33
CA LYS A 99 -6.01 4.03 -6.62
C LYS A 99 -4.73 3.19 -6.72
N SER A 100 -4.26 2.95 -7.94
CA SER A 100 -3.13 2.07 -8.25
C SER A 100 -2.43 2.49 -9.53
N GLY A 101 -1.16 2.13 -9.66
CA GLY A 101 -0.34 2.43 -10.84
C GLY A 101 0.24 3.86 -10.88
N PRO A 102 1.02 4.19 -11.93
CA PRO A 102 1.79 5.45 -12.02
C PRO A 102 0.93 6.72 -12.15
N LEU A 103 -0.35 6.56 -12.48
CA LEU A 103 -1.32 7.65 -12.65
C LEU A 103 -2.35 7.67 -11.50
N ARG A 104 -2.03 7.07 -10.34
CA ARG A 104 -2.94 6.94 -9.18
C ARG A 104 -3.54 8.27 -8.71
N GLN A 105 -2.81 9.37 -8.86
CA GLN A 105 -3.21 10.72 -8.47
C GLN A 105 -4.45 11.23 -9.21
N TYR A 106 -4.71 10.72 -10.42
CA TYR A 106 -5.88 11.10 -11.21
C TYR A 106 -7.10 10.22 -10.92
N ILE A 107 -6.93 9.12 -10.19
CA ILE A 107 -8.01 8.19 -9.84
C ILE A 107 -8.75 8.72 -8.61
N THR A 108 -9.74 9.58 -8.81
CA THR A 108 -10.55 10.19 -7.73
C THR A 108 -11.99 9.68 -7.74
N GLU A 109 -12.69 9.82 -6.62
CA GLU A 109 -14.07 9.31 -6.48
C GLU A 109 -15.06 10.03 -7.40
N GLU A 110 -14.76 11.28 -7.77
CA GLU A 110 -15.60 12.14 -8.61
C GLU A 110 -15.61 11.74 -10.10
N ILE A 111 -14.56 11.05 -10.56
CA ILE A 111 -14.35 10.74 -11.99
C ILE A 111 -14.19 9.25 -12.27
N TYR A 112 -13.91 8.44 -11.24
CA TYR A 112 -13.63 7.03 -11.40
C TYR A 112 -14.50 6.18 -10.47
N VAL A 113 -15.01 5.06 -10.99
CA VAL A 113 -15.76 4.06 -10.22
C VAL A 113 -15.34 2.65 -10.65
N SER A 114 -15.19 1.73 -9.71
CA SER A 114 -14.70 0.37 -10.00
C SER A 114 -15.51 -0.78 -9.38
N ASN A 115 -15.20 -1.99 -9.85
CA ASN A 115 -15.98 -3.21 -9.62
C ASN A 115 -17.44 -3.06 -10.05
N VAL A 116 -17.68 -2.44 -11.21
CA VAL A 116 -19.04 -2.16 -11.70
C VAL A 116 -19.53 -3.31 -12.58
N ASP A 117 -20.67 -3.88 -12.21
CA ASP A 117 -21.47 -4.79 -13.02
C ASP A 117 -22.86 -4.18 -13.30
N VAL A 118 -23.74 -4.91 -13.98
CA VAL A 118 -25.07 -4.46 -14.41
C VAL A 118 -25.90 -3.95 -13.23
N ASP A 119 -25.78 -4.57 -12.05
CA ASP A 119 -26.52 -4.22 -10.84
C ASP A 119 -26.14 -2.86 -10.25
N GLN A 120 -24.95 -2.34 -10.58
CA GLN A 120 -24.43 -1.07 -10.08
C GLN A 120 -24.83 0.13 -10.96
N VAL A 121 -25.59 -0.10 -12.03
CA VAL A 121 -26.02 0.91 -13.00
C VAL A 121 -27.53 1.13 -12.85
N SER A 122 -27.97 2.36 -12.56
CA SER A 122 -29.39 2.70 -12.42
C SER A 122 -29.73 4.06 -13.04
N VAL A 123 -31.02 4.36 -13.21
CA VAL A 123 -31.47 5.67 -13.70
C VAL A 123 -31.31 6.69 -12.57
N ALA A 124 -30.68 7.83 -12.86
CA ALA A 124 -30.54 8.90 -11.88
C ALA A 124 -31.92 9.51 -11.58
N GLY A 125 -32.37 9.43 -10.32
CA GLY A 125 -33.67 9.94 -9.87
C GLY A 125 -34.65 8.88 -9.38
N GLU A 126 -34.31 7.60 -9.47
CA GLU A 126 -35.00 6.54 -8.71
C GLU A 126 -34.33 6.44 -7.34
N GLU A 127 -35.06 6.84 -6.29
CA GLU A 127 -34.68 6.59 -4.89
C GLU A 127 -34.81 5.09 -4.62
N GLU A 128 -33.68 4.40 -4.51
CA GLU A 128 -33.58 3.22 -3.64
C GLU A 128 -32.61 3.54 -2.50
N GLY A 129 -33.15 3.40 -1.30
CA GLY A 129 -32.53 3.28 0.03
C GLY A 129 -31.09 3.77 0.19
N ALA A 130 -30.97 4.91 0.88
CA ALA A 130 -29.77 5.38 1.54
C ALA A 130 -29.05 4.28 2.34
N GLU A 131 -27.71 4.30 2.27
CA GLU A 131 -26.85 4.29 3.45
C GLU A 131 -25.52 4.96 3.08
N GLU A 132 -25.47 6.27 3.30
CA GLU A 132 -24.26 7.06 3.56
C GLU A 132 -24.35 7.51 5.02
N PRO A 133 -23.22 7.65 5.76
CA PRO A 133 -22.40 8.87 5.67
C PRO A 133 -20.88 8.58 5.81
N SER A 134 -19.90 9.45 5.55
CA SER A 134 -19.82 10.86 5.16
C SER A 134 -18.34 11.14 4.81
N GLU A 135 -18.14 12.06 3.86
CA GLU A 135 -17.09 13.11 3.70
C GLU A 135 -15.80 12.99 4.56
N THR A 136 -14.59 13.27 4.06
CA THR A 136 -14.18 14.63 3.68
C THR A 136 -12.82 14.63 2.95
N VAL A 137 -12.71 15.60 2.04
CA VAL A 137 -11.66 16.00 1.09
C VAL A 137 -10.36 16.52 1.74
N GLN A 138 -9.19 16.21 1.14
CA GLN A 138 -8.12 17.16 0.70
C GLN A 138 -6.87 16.39 0.21
N GLN A 139 -6.49 16.41 -1.09
CA GLN A 139 -5.65 17.43 -1.78
C GLN A 139 -4.23 17.53 -1.15
N THR A 140 -3.08 17.44 -1.84
CA THR A 140 -2.72 17.65 -3.26
C THR A 140 -1.25 17.23 -3.45
N SER A 141 -0.89 16.77 -4.67
CA SER A 141 0.32 17.07 -5.48
C SER A 141 1.73 16.79 -4.90
N SER A 142 2.76 16.41 -5.66
CA SER A 142 3.13 16.70 -7.07
C SER A 142 4.22 15.67 -7.48
N GLU A 143 4.22 15.16 -8.72
CA GLU A 143 5.21 15.50 -9.81
C GLU A 143 6.58 14.76 -9.63
N GLU A 144 7.23 14.13 -10.61
CA GLU A 144 7.21 14.28 -12.07
C GLU A 144 8.13 13.20 -12.73
N THR A 145 7.82 12.85 -13.99
CA THR A 145 8.76 12.71 -15.15
C THR A 145 9.79 11.56 -15.13
N GLU A 146 9.49 10.43 -15.80
CA GLU A 146 9.87 10.10 -17.20
C GLU A 146 11.38 10.06 -17.53
N LYS A 147 11.86 8.90 -17.98
CA LYS A 147 12.54 8.76 -19.27
C LYS A 147 12.75 7.31 -19.71
N GLU A 148 12.47 7.11 -20.99
CA GLU A 148 12.52 5.89 -21.80
C GLU A 148 13.95 5.43 -22.11
N THR A 149 14.16 4.12 -22.26
CA THR A 149 14.87 3.55 -23.43
C THR A 149 14.51 2.06 -23.64
N GLU A 150 13.72 1.80 -24.69
CA GLU A 150 13.92 0.80 -25.77
C GLU A 150 15.26 -0.01 -25.73
N THR A 151 15.42 -1.29 -26.09
CA THR A 151 14.67 -2.29 -26.90
C THR A 151 15.34 -3.66 -26.70
N GLU A 152 14.59 -4.76 -26.79
CA GLU A 152 14.84 -5.91 -27.70
C GLU A 152 14.07 -7.17 -27.26
N GLN A 153 13.08 -7.58 -28.05
CA GLN A 153 13.03 -8.97 -28.51
C GLN A 153 12.12 -9.15 -29.74
N LYS A 154 12.77 -9.59 -30.82
CA LYS A 154 12.18 -10.15 -32.03
C LYS A 154 11.33 -11.39 -31.71
N SER A 155 10.12 -11.45 -32.24
CA SER A 155 9.68 -12.63 -33.00
C SER A 155 8.56 -12.27 -33.98
N THR A 156 8.89 -12.49 -35.24
CA THR A 156 8.06 -12.34 -36.42
C THR A 156 7.07 -13.51 -36.50
N TYR A 157 5.77 -13.28 -36.75
CA TYR A 157 4.97 -14.14 -37.64
C TYR A 157 3.70 -13.45 -38.16
N SER A 158 3.64 -13.38 -39.49
CA SER A 158 2.69 -12.92 -40.52
C SER A 158 1.24 -12.50 -40.22
N LYS A 159 0.85 -11.47 -41.00
CA LYS A 159 -0.48 -10.92 -41.25
C LYS A 159 -1.41 -11.88 -42.02
N ASP A 160 -2.70 -11.60 -41.86
CA ASP A 160 -3.83 -11.93 -42.75
C ASP A 160 -4.38 -13.35 -42.75
N LYS A 161 -5.26 -13.61 -41.77
CA LYS A 161 -6.58 -14.22 -42.03
C LYS A 161 -7.55 -13.94 -40.88
N LYS A 162 -8.66 -13.27 -41.23
CA LYS A 162 -9.86 -12.95 -40.46
C LYS A 162 -10.18 -13.95 -39.33
N ILE A 163 -10.08 -13.50 -38.08
CA ILE A 163 -10.58 -14.21 -36.88
C ILE A 163 -11.87 -13.52 -36.39
N MET A 164 -12.78 -13.18 -37.31
CA MET A 164 -14.03 -12.49 -36.95
C MET A 164 -15.30 -13.29 -37.26
N GLU A 165 -15.20 -14.48 -37.86
CA GLU A 165 -16.37 -15.28 -38.27
C GLU A 165 -16.39 -16.73 -37.77
N THR A 166 -15.49 -17.15 -36.89
CA THR A 166 -15.51 -18.54 -36.34
C THR A 166 -15.74 -18.59 -34.83
N ARG A 167 -16.42 -17.59 -34.27
CA ARG A 167 -16.75 -17.59 -32.83
C ARG A 167 -18.22 -17.33 -32.49
N ALA A 168 -19.08 -17.32 -33.51
CA ALA A 168 -20.54 -17.22 -33.35
C ALA A 168 -21.23 -18.57 -33.04
N GLU A 169 -20.50 -19.69 -32.98
CA GLU A 169 -21.10 -21.04 -32.83
C GLU A 169 -20.71 -21.81 -31.55
N GLN A 170 -20.17 -21.15 -30.51
CA GLN A 170 -19.87 -21.87 -29.26
C GLN A 170 -20.34 -21.15 -28.00
N GLU A 171 -21.66 -21.18 -27.78
CA GLU A 171 -22.33 -20.84 -26.52
C GLU A 171 -21.90 -21.71 -25.31
N ASN A 172 -21.12 -22.78 -25.53
CA ASN A 172 -20.78 -23.78 -24.49
C ASN A 172 -19.43 -23.58 -23.78
N LYS A 173 -19.02 -22.35 -23.46
CA LYS A 173 -17.85 -22.09 -22.58
C LYS A 173 -18.10 -21.12 -21.42
N SER A 174 -19.34 -20.95 -20.97
CA SER A 174 -19.67 -20.08 -19.82
C SER A 174 -18.86 -20.43 -18.55
N LEU A 175 -18.58 -21.72 -18.29
CA LEU A 175 -17.81 -22.14 -17.12
C LEU A 175 -16.30 -21.86 -17.27
N LEU A 176 -15.71 -22.14 -18.43
CA LEU A 176 -14.29 -21.88 -18.69
C LEU A 176 -13.99 -20.38 -18.75
N THR A 177 -14.93 -19.59 -19.28
CA THR A 177 -14.85 -18.12 -19.29
C THR A 177 -14.98 -17.56 -17.88
N LYS A 178 -15.89 -18.08 -17.03
CA LYS A 178 -15.99 -17.69 -15.61
C LYS A 178 -14.75 -18.08 -14.80
N ILE A 179 -14.20 -19.27 -15.03
CA ILE A 179 -12.94 -19.70 -14.39
C ILE A 179 -11.78 -18.82 -14.86
N GLY A 180 -11.72 -18.48 -16.15
CA GLY A 180 -10.72 -17.56 -16.70
C GLY A 180 -10.82 -16.14 -16.13
N LEU A 181 -12.04 -15.59 -15.98
CA LEU A 181 -12.28 -14.29 -15.36
C LEU A 181 -11.90 -14.30 -13.87
N GLY A 182 -12.27 -15.35 -13.15
CA GLY A 182 -11.95 -15.53 -11.74
C GLY A 182 -10.44 -15.65 -11.49
N ALA A 183 -9.75 -16.48 -12.28
CA ALA A 183 -8.30 -16.60 -12.25
C ALA A 183 -7.61 -15.27 -12.61
N GLY A 184 -8.14 -14.55 -13.61
CA GLY A 184 -7.67 -13.22 -13.98
C GLY A 184 -7.78 -12.19 -12.85
N LYS A 185 -8.89 -12.22 -12.09
CA LYS A 185 -9.09 -11.36 -10.92
C LYS A 185 -8.05 -11.64 -9.84
N VAL A 186 -7.81 -12.91 -9.52
CA VAL A 186 -6.81 -13.32 -8.52
C VAL A 186 -5.39 -12.93 -8.96
N ILE A 187 -5.02 -13.26 -10.20
CA ILE A 187 -3.70 -12.91 -10.77
C ILE A 187 -3.49 -11.40 -10.72
N ASN A 188 -4.52 -10.62 -11.08
CA ASN A 188 -4.43 -9.18 -11.03
C ASN A 188 -4.26 -8.64 -9.61
N THR A 189 -4.98 -9.18 -8.62
CA THR A 189 -4.80 -8.81 -7.22
C THR A 189 -3.36 -9.06 -6.75
N PHE A 190 -2.79 -10.23 -7.03
CA PHE A 190 -1.39 -10.52 -6.70
C PHE A 190 -0.42 -9.59 -7.43
N TYR A 191 -0.67 -9.31 -8.71
CA TYR A 191 0.18 -8.43 -9.51
C TYR A 191 0.16 -6.99 -9.00
N GLN A 192 -1.01 -6.49 -8.59
CA GLN A 192 -1.12 -5.17 -7.96
C GLN A 192 -0.46 -5.13 -6.59
N ALA A 193 -0.71 -6.11 -5.72
CA ALA A 193 -0.05 -6.19 -4.43
C ALA A 193 1.49 -6.22 -4.57
N ALA A 194 2.01 -6.92 -5.58
CA ALA A 194 3.44 -6.93 -5.88
C ALA A 194 3.95 -5.56 -6.31
N ARG A 195 3.21 -4.84 -7.17
CA ARG A 195 3.58 -3.47 -7.59
C ARG A 195 3.56 -2.51 -6.41
N ASP A 196 2.50 -2.52 -5.61
CA ASP A 196 2.37 -1.66 -4.43
C ASP A 196 3.49 -1.93 -3.42
N ALA A 197 3.88 -3.20 -3.24
CA ALA A 197 5.01 -3.58 -2.38
C ALA A 197 6.35 -3.05 -2.92
N VAL A 198 6.61 -3.16 -4.23
CA VAL A 198 7.83 -2.63 -4.85
C VAL A 198 7.88 -1.11 -4.73
N GLU A 199 6.76 -0.43 -4.97
CA GLU A 199 6.63 1.01 -4.83
C GLU A 199 6.94 1.46 -3.40
N THR A 200 6.36 0.76 -2.40
CA THR A 200 6.62 1.00 -0.98
C THR A 200 8.11 0.80 -0.64
N MET A 201 8.74 -0.24 -1.18
CA MET A 201 10.16 -0.47 -0.97
C MET A 201 11.02 0.68 -1.51
N LEU A 202 10.74 1.14 -2.74
CA LEU A 202 11.53 2.15 -3.44
C LEU A 202 11.34 3.55 -2.84
N HIS A 203 10.10 3.95 -2.57
CA HIS A 203 9.79 5.32 -2.18
C HIS A 203 9.71 5.54 -0.68
N THR A 204 9.63 4.47 0.11
CA THR A 204 9.47 4.58 1.57
C THR A 204 10.60 3.89 2.33
N VAL A 205 10.78 2.58 2.13
CA VAL A 205 11.68 1.78 2.97
C VAL A 205 13.15 2.10 2.70
N ILE A 206 13.58 2.11 1.43
CA ILE A 206 14.97 2.37 1.05
C ILE A 206 15.44 3.78 1.48
N PRO A 207 14.69 4.87 1.21
CA PRO A 207 15.06 6.21 1.68
C PRO A 207 15.18 6.28 3.20
N PHE A 208 14.26 5.67 3.94
CA PHE A 208 14.31 5.61 5.40
C PHE A 208 15.53 4.82 5.91
N MET A 209 15.83 3.67 5.30
CA MET A 209 17.06 2.91 5.60
C MET A 209 18.32 3.74 5.35
N GLY A 210 18.36 4.52 4.26
CA GLY A 210 19.46 5.45 3.97
C GLY A 210 19.64 6.51 5.04
N PHE A 211 18.54 7.11 5.51
CA PHE A 211 18.56 8.06 6.62
C PHE A 211 19.06 7.41 7.93
N VAL A 212 18.56 6.23 8.28
CA VAL A 212 19.01 5.48 9.45
C VAL A 212 20.49 5.13 9.36
N ALA A 213 20.96 4.69 8.19
CA ALA A 213 22.37 4.37 7.97
C ALA A 213 23.28 5.59 8.15
N LEU A 214 22.86 6.78 7.69
CA LEU A 214 23.57 8.03 7.93
C LEU A 214 23.66 8.35 9.43
N LEU A 215 22.55 8.27 10.17
CA LEU A 215 22.54 8.51 11.61
C LEU A 215 23.46 7.54 12.36
N ILE A 216 23.39 6.24 12.04
CA ILE A 216 24.28 5.22 12.61
C ILE A 216 25.74 5.56 12.29
N GLY A 217 26.04 5.97 11.05
CA GLY A 217 27.39 6.37 10.64
C GLY A 217 27.91 7.57 11.43
N ILE A 218 27.10 8.60 11.66
CA ILE A 218 27.46 9.76 12.49
C ILE A 218 27.70 9.33 13.94
N ILE A 219 26.82 8.51 14.52
CA ILE A 219 26.94 8.06 15.91
C ILE A 219 28.23 7.25 16.09
N GLN A 220 28.50 6.29 15.20
CA GLN A 220 29.72 5.48 15.23
C GLN A 220 30.96 6.36 15.01
N GLY A 221 30.93 7.30 14.06
CA GLY A 221 32.05 8.22 13.80
C GLY A 221 32.29 9.24 14.92
N SER A 222 31.26 9.60 15.69
CA SER A 222 31.35 10.57 16.80
C SER A 222 31.94 10.00 18.09
N GLY A 223 32.03 8.67 18.22
CA GLY A 223 32.50 8.02 19.45
C GLY A 223 31.52 8.08 20.64
N ILE A 224 30.30 8.61 20.45
CA ILE A 224 29.24 8.61 21.48
C ILE A 224 28.93 7.17 21.93
N GLY A 225 28.93 6.22 20.99
CA GLY A 225 28.74 4.79 21.29
C GLY A 225 29.84 4.24 22.21
N ASP A 226 31.10 4.62 21.98
CA ASP A 226 32.24 4.17 22.79
C ASP A 226 32.24 4.82 24.18
N LEU A 227 31.90 6.10 24.28
CA LEU A 227 31.73 6.79 25.55
C LEU A 227 30.64 6.12 26.39
N PHE A 228 29.49 5.83 25.78
CA PHE A 228 28.39 5.14 26.44
C PHE A 228 28.79 3.72 26.87
N ALA A 229 29.52 3.00 26.02
CA ALA A 229 30.03 1.67 26.34
C ALA A 229 30.95 1.68 27.56
N ASN A 230 31.90 2.62 27.63
CA ASN A 230 32.82 2.73 28.76
C ASN A 230 32.11 3.03 30.08
N ILE A 231 31.02 3.79 30.05
CA ILE A 231 30.20 4.10 31.24
C ILE A 231 29.38 2.86 31.68
N MET A 232 28.86 2.09 30.73
CA MET A 232 27.92 0.99 31.01
C MET A 232 28.60 -0.36 31.25
N SER A 233 29.78 -0.60 30.68
CA SER A 233 30.52 -1.86 30.82
C SER A 233 30.75 -2.31 32.26
N PRO A 234 31.08 -1.42 33.21
CA PRO A 234 31.25 -1.81 34.62
C PRO A 234 29.97 -2.37 35.26
N LEU A 235 28.79 -2.01 34.74
CA LEU A 235 27.51 -2.50 35.25
C LEU A 235 27.15 -3.89 34.69
N ALA A 236 27.81 -4.38 33.64
CA ALA A 236 27.43 -5.65 33.03
C ALA A 236 27.82 -6.90 33.84
N GLY A 237 28.68 -6.77 34.86
CA GLY A 237 29.24 -7.89 35.60
C GLY A 237 28.30 -8.56 36.60
N ASN A 238 27.12 -8.01 36.87
CA ASN A 238 26.17 -8.59 37.83
C ASN A 238 24.72 -8.23 37.49
N ILE A 239 23.77 -8.94 38.10
CA ILE A 239 22.33 -8.76 37.82
C ILE A 239 21.82 -7.35 38.14
N TRP A 240 22.29 -6.74 39.23
CA TRP A 240 21.85 -5.40 39.62
C TRP A 240 22.30 -4.33 38.63
N GLY A 241 23.52 -4.48 38.12
CA GLY A 241 24.03 -3.62 37.06
C GLY A 241 23.34 -3.87 35.71
N LEU A 242 22.98 -5.12 35.38
CA LEU A 242 22.15 -5.40 34.20
C LEU A 242 20.74 -4.82 34.33
N MET A 243 20.14 -4.81 35.53
CA MET A 243 18.88 -4.13 35.80
C MET A 243 19.02 -2.60 35.64
N ALA A 244 20.12 -2.01 36.08
CA ALA A 244 20.41 -0.59 35.87
C ALA A 244 20.60 -0.26 34.38
N ILE A 245 21.32 -1.12 33.63
CA ILE A 245 21.44 -1.00 32.17
C ILE A 245 20.05 -1.06 31.53
N GLY A 246 19.20 -2.02 31.91
CA GLY A 246 17.82 -2.12 31.42
C GLY A 246 16.99 -0.87 31.74
N LEU A 247 17.10 -0.31 32.95
CA LEU A 247 16.43 0.94 33.29
C LEU A 247 16.87 2.09 32.38
N ILE A 248 18.18 2.28 32.25
CA ILE A 248 18.76 3.36 31.44
C ILE A 248 18.33 3.20 29.99
N CYS A 249 18.51 2.02 29.40
CA CYS A 249 18.16 1.74 28.01
C CYS A 249 16.65 1.81 27.73
N SER A 250 15.80 1.81 28.77
CA SER A 250 14.35 1.97 28.65
C SER A 250 13.88 3.44 28.64
N LEU A 251 14.75 4.41 28.99
CA LEU A 251 14.39 5.84 29.09
C LEU A 251 14.02 6.45 27.72
N PRO A 252 12.76 6.91 27.51
CA PRO A 252 12.26 7.34 26.19
C PRO A 252 13.13 8.38 25.47
N PHE A 253 13.69 9.33 26.22
CA PHE A 253 14.53 10.41 25.66
C PHE A 253 15.88 9.94 25.11
N LEU A 254 16.32 8.73 25.44
CA LEU A 254 17.55 8.16 24.87
C LEU A 254 17.34 7.58 23.47
N SER A 255 16.09 7.40 23.03
CA SER A 255 15.76 6.86 21.71
C SER A 255 16.34 7.69 20.53
N PRO A 256 16.25 9.04 20.51
CA PRO A 256 16.85 9.84 19.45
C PRO A 256 18.39 9.87 19.49
N LEU A 257 18.98 9.75 20.69
CA LEU A 257 20.44 9.87 20.90
C LEU A 257 21.19 8.58 20.59
N LEU A 258 20.58 7.43 20.87
CA LEU A 258 21.21 6.12 20.76
C LEU A 258 20.97 5.47 19.39
N GLY A 259 20.36 6.22 18.47
CA GLY A 259 19.89 5.72 17.19
C GLY A 259 18.75 4.70 17.36
N PRO A 260 18.13 4.25 16.26
CA PRO A 260 17.09 3.24 16.34
C PRO A 260 17.66 1.90 16.82
N GLY A 261 17.57 1.64 18.13
CA GLY A 261 17.79 0.37 18.85
C GLY A 261 19.16 -0.33 18.71
N GLY A 262 19.95 0.02 17.70
CA GLY A 262 21.07 -0.78 17.22
C GLY A 262 22.36 -0.52 17.99
N VAL A 263 22.65 0.74 18.38
CA VAL A 263 23.98 1.08 18.90
C VAL A 263 24.22 0.45 20.28
N ILE A 264 23.27 0.51 21.20
CA ILE A 264 23.41 -0.15 22.52
C ILE A 264 23.51 -1.66 22.35
N GLY A 265 22.53 -2.27 21.66
CA GLY A 265 22.47 -3.72 21.47
C GLY A 265 23.72 -4.24 20.76
N GLN A 266 24.21 -3.53 19.74
CA GLN A 266 25.43 -3.87 19.02
C GLN A 266 26.67 -3.70 19.91
N VAL A 267 26.89 -2.53 20.51
CA VAL A 267 28.14 -2.26 21.24
C VAL A 267 28.19 -3.01 22.56
N LEU A 268 27.15 -2.91 23.40
CA LEU A 268 27.12 -3.63 24.68
C LEU A 268 26.94 -5.13 24.49
N GLY A 269 26.15 -5.57 23.51
CA GLY A 269 25.98 -7.01 23.24
C GLY A 269 27.30 -7.67 22.85
N THR A 270 28.08 -7.03 21.98
CA THR A 270 29.40 -7.55 21.60
C THR A 270 30.36 -7.55 22.79
N LEU A 271 30.37 -6.48 23.60
CA LEU A 271 31.24 -6.37 24.77
C LEU A 271 30.93 -7.44 25.83
N ILE A 272 29.66 -7.56 26.22
CA ILE A 272 29.22 -8.55 27.21
C ILE A 272 29.49 -9.96 26.69
N GLY A 273 29.21 -10.23 25.42
CA GLY A 273 29.48 -11.52 24.79
C GLY A 273 30.97 -11.89 24.82
N VAL A 274 31.86 -10.94 24.52
CA VAL A 274 33.32 -11.15 24.60
C VAL A 274 33.79 -11.41 26.03
N GLU A 275 33.27 -10.66 27.01
CA GLU A 275 33.65 -10.83 28.43
C GLU A 275 33.08 -12.13 29.03
N ILE A 276 31.92 -12.61 28.56
CA ILE A 276 31.44 -13.96 28.85
C ILE A 276 32.39 -15.01 28.24
N GLY A 277 32.80 -14.83 26.99
CA GLY A 277 33.72 -15.74 26.30
C GLY A 277 35.10 -15.83 26.95
N LYS A 278 35.58 -14.75 27.57
CA LYS A 278 36.82 -14.72 28.36
C LYS A 278 36.69 -15.32 29.76
N GLY A 279 35.46 -15.59 30.22
CA GLY A 279 35.19 -16.09 31.57
C GLY A 279 35.14 -15.01 32.67
N ASN A 280 35.19 -13.73 32.29
CA ASN A 280 35.10 -12.61 33.24
C ASN A 280 33.65 -12.38 33.71
N ILE A 281 32.67 -12.71 32.87
CA ILE A 281 31.24 -12.67 33.19
C ILE A 281 30.66 -14.08 33.17
N PRO A 282 29.94 -14.52 34.21
CA PRO A 282 29.25 -15.81 34.24
C PRO A 282 28.27 -16.01 33.07
N PRO A 283 28.29 -17.17 32.36
CA PRO A 283 27.40 -17.42 31.22
C PRO A 283 25.90 -17.35 31.53
N ASN A 284 25.49 -17.63 32.77
CA ASN A 284 24.08 -17.52 33.20
C ASN A 284 23.57 -16.07 33.20
N LEU A 285 24.44 -15.06 33.08
CA LEU A 285 24.05 -13.66 32.89
C LEU A 285 23.76 -13.30 31.43
N ALA A 286 24.01 -14.19 30.46
CA ALA A 286 23.75 -13.93 29.04
C ALA A 286 22.27 -13.62 28.76
N LEU A 287 21.35 -14.39 29.36
CA LEU A 287 19.92 -14.20 29.17
C LEU A 287 19.43 -12.87 29.78
N PRO A 288 19.73 -12.52 31.05
CA PRO A 288 19.46 -11.19 31.59
C PRO A 288 20.08 -10.05 30.77
N ALA A 289 21.32 -10.23 30.31
CA ALA A 289 22.03 -9.23 29.53
C ALA A 289 21.34 -8.95 28.19
N LEU A 290 20.86 -9.98 27.49
CA LEU A 290 20.07 -9.83 26.27
C LEU A 290 18.85 -8.94 26.50
N PHE A 291 18.12 -9.15 27.60
CA PHE A 291 16.93 -8.35 27.92
C PHE A 291 17.28 -6.94 28.41
N ALA A 292 18.47 -6.73 28.98
CA ALA A 292 18.94 -5.43 29.46
C ALA A 292 19.40 -4.51 28.31
N ILE A 293 20.10 -5.06 27.32
CA ILE A 293 20.61 -4.28 26.17
C ILE A 293 19.58 -4.07 25.07
N ASN A 294 18.53 -4.92 25.04
CA ASN A 294 17.45 -4.88 24.05
C ASN A 294 16.13 -4.44 24.68
N THR A 295 16.16 -3.44 25.57
CA THR A 295 14.94 -2.87 26.14
C THR A 295 14.10 -2.14 25.09
N GLN A 296 14.70 -1.70 23.99
CA GLN A 296 14.04 -0.94 22.94
C GLN A 296 12.95 -1.73 22.24
N ASN A 297 13.11 -3.04 21.98
CA ASN A 297 12.11 -3.89 21.29
C ASN A 297 11.49 -3.23 20.03
N ALA A 298 12.28 -2.46 19.28
CA ALA A 298 11.80 -1.65 18.15
C ALA A 298 10.70 -0.61 18.49
N ALA A 299 10.46 -0.29 19.76
CA ALA A 299 9.54 0.78 20.20
C ALA A 299 9.86 2.13 19.55
N ASP A 300 11.14 2.36 19.23
CA ASP A 300 11.66 3.57 18.62
C ASP A 300 11.22 3.71 17.14
N PHE A 301 10.81 2.60 16.52
CA PHE A 301 10.24 2.58 15.17
C PHE A 301 8.73 2.73 15.14
N ILE A 302 8.04 2.77 16.29
CA ILE A 302 6.58 2.93 16.34
C ILE A 302 6.11 4.22 15.67
N PRO A 303 6.72 5.40 15.91
CA PRO A 303 6.33 6.63 15.21
C PRO A 303 6.45 6.50 13.69
N VAL A 304 7.50 5.83 13.22
CA VAL A 304 7.73 5.59 11.80
C VAL A 304 6.70 4.62 11.25
N GLY A 305 6.51 3.47 11.89
CA GLY A 305 5.56 2.45 11.47
C GLY A 305 4.12 2.96 11.41
N LEU A 306 3.71 3.78 12.38
CA LEU A 306 2.40 4.43 12.37
C LEU A 306 2.29 5.47 11.24
N GLY A 307 3.35 6.23 10.96
CA GLY A 307 3.39 7.15 9.83
C GLY A 307 3.30 6.45 8.47
N LEU A 308 4.01 5.33 8.29
CA LEU A 308 3.96 4.53 7.07
C LEU A 308 2.63 3.82 6.86
N ALA A 309 1.92 3.52 7.96
CA ALA A 309 0.60 2.91 7.93
C ALA A 309 -0.54 3.94 7.75
N GLU A 310 -0.22 5.22 7.51
CA GLU A 310 -1.20 6.31 7.41
C GLU A 310 -2.16 6.35 8.62
N ALA A 311 -1.64 6.07 9.81
CA ALA A 311 -2.46 6.00 11.01
C ALA A 311 -3.08 7.36 11.36
N GLU A 312 -4.32 7.35 11.85
CA GLU A 312 -5.00 8.56 12.32
C GLU A 312 -4.16 9.30 13.36
N THR A 313 -4.20 10.64 13.36
CA THR A 313 -3.44 11.49 14.28
C THR A 313 -3.66 11.09 15.74
N LYS A 314 -4.91 10.78 16.12
CA LYS A 314 -5.26 10.32 17.47
C LYS A 314 -4.56 9.01 17.85
N THR A 315 -4.40 8.10 16.89
CA THR A 315 -3.68 6.84 17.07
C THR A 315 -2.19 7.07 17.26
N ILE A 316 -1.60 8.05 16.56
CA ILE A 316 -0.20 8.43 16.74
C ILE A 316 0.02 9.07 18.11
N GLU A 317 -0.82 10.04 18.47
CA GLU A 317 -0.74 10.79 19.73
C GLU A 317 -0.87 9.91 20.97
N VAL A 318 -1.71 8.87 20.92
CA VAL A 318 -1.88 7.93 22.04
C VAL A 318 -0.91 6.75 21.93
N GLY A 319 -0.71 6.21 20.73
CA GLY A 319 0.07 5.00 20.48
C GLY A 319 1.56 5.19 20.75
N VAL A 320 2.16 6.28 20.28
CA VAL A 320 3.60 6.54 20.47
C VAL A 320 3.96 6.64 21.96
N PRO A 321 3.31 7.49 22.79
CA PRO A 321 3.59 7.55 24.21
C PRO A 321 3.29 6.23 24.92
N SER A 322 2.20 5.54 24.57
CA SER A 322 1.81 4.27 25.22
C SER A 322 2.90 3.21 25.09
N VAL A 323 3.50 3.06 23.90
CA VAL A 323 4.57 2.08 23.70
C VAL A 323 5.87 2.52 24.40
N LEU A 324 6.21 3.81 24.37
CA LEU A 324 7.40 4.33 25.06
C LEU A 324 7.30 4.22 26.59
N TYR A 325 6.12 4.44 27.18
CA TYR A 325 5.88 4.22 28.60
C TYR A 325 5.87 2.74 28.97
N SER A 326 5.23 1.89 28.14
CA SER A 326 5.26 0.44 28.33
C SER A 326 6.70 -0.09 28.33
N ARG A 327 7.55 0.43 27.42
CA ARG A 327 8.97 0.14 27.37
C ARG A 327 9.66 0.48 28.69
N PHE A 328 9.44 1.68 29.22
CA PHE A 328 10.03 2.14 30.47
C PHE A 328 9.60 1.28 31.66
N LEU A 329 8.30 1.03 31.79
CA LEU A 329 7.74 0.21 32.88
C LEU A 329 8.24 -1.23 32.83
N ASN A 330 8.43 -1.79 31.64
CA ASN A 330 8.90 -3.17 31.46
C ASN A 330 10.44 -3.29 31.44
N GLY A 331 11.20 -2.20 31.43
CA GLY A 331 12.66 -2.21 31.28
C GLY A 331 13.39 -3.02 32.35
N VAL A 332 13.03 -2.83 33.62
CA VAL A 332 13.62 -3.56 34.76
C VAL A 332 12.96 -4.93 35.00
N PRO A 333 11.61 -5.04 35.02
CA PRO A 333 10.94 -6.33 35.27
C PRO A 333 11.36 -7.43 34.31
N ARG A 334 11.56 -7.13 33.02
CA ARG A 334 11.97 -8.13 32.02
C ARG A 334 13.36 -8.71 32.29
N VAL A 335 14.31 -7.89 32.77
CA VAL A 335 15.66 -8.33 33.10
C VAL A 335 15.62 -9.25 34.31
N PHE A 336 14.79 -8.90 35.30
CA PHE A 336 14.58 -9.73 36.48
C PHE A 336 13.93 -11.08 36.13
N VAL A 337 12.89 -11.09 35.30
CA VAL A 337 12.26 -12.34 34.83
C VAL A 337 13.26 -13.20 34.03
N ALA A 338 14.05 -12.58 33.15
CA ALA A 338 15.10 -13.26 32.40
C ALA A 338 16.17 -13.89 33.30
N TRP A 339 16.44 -13.28 34.47
CA TRP A 339 17.35 -13.83 35.47
C TRP A 339 16.78 -15.02 36.21
N LEU A 340 15.51 -14.97 36.61
CA LEU A 340 14.83 -16.13 37.18
C LEU A 340 14.82 -17.30 36.19
N ALA A 341 14.58 -17.01 34.91
CA ALA A 341 14.62 -18.00 33.84
C ALA A 341 16.04 -18.50 33.50
N SER A 342 17.10 -17.79 33.95
CA SER A 342 18.48 -18.21 33.71
C SER A 342 19.01 -19.24 34.71
N PHE A 343 18.25 -19.53 35.77
CA PHE A 343 18.62 -20.58 36.71
C PHE A 343 18.57 -21.97 36.06
N GLY A 344 19.69 -22.68 36.13
CA GLY A 344 19.84 -24.01 35.53
C GLY A 344 20.24 -24.00 34.06
N LEU A 345 20.25 -22.84 33.40
CA LEU A 345 20.93 -22.67 32.12
C LEU A 345 22.44 -22.65 32.37
N TYR A 346 23.18 -23.46 31.60
CA TYR A 346 24.65 -23.59 31.67
C TYR A 346 25.21 -24.26 32.94
N LYS A 347 24.43 -25.12 33.60
CA LYS A 347 24.95 -26.13 34.54
C LYS A 347 25.67 -27.27 33.82
#